data_AF-A0A352UKG9-F1
#
_entry.id   AF-A0A352UKG9-F1
#
_cell.length_a   1.000
_cell.length_b   1.000
_cell.length_c   1.000
_cell.angle_alpha   90.00
_cell.angle_beta   90.00
_cell.angle_gamma   90.00
#
_symmetry.space_group_name_H-M   'P 1'
#
loop_
_entity.id
_entity.type
_entity.pdbx_description
1 polymer ?
#
loop_
_entity_poly.entity_id
_entity_poly.type
_entity_poly.pdbx_seq_one_letter_code
_entity_poly.pdbx_strand_id
1 'polypeptide(L)' 'WGTYHPSIIEILIVAETFAFVALGMLLFSKFFPLIPIFDIKEGMVVRDEIKIGRRIVPATIRE' A
#
# COMPACT_ATOMS: atom_id res chain seq x y z
N TRP A 1 36.62 8.61 28.49
CA TRP A 1 36.09 8.10 27.21
C TRP A 1 35.82 6.62 27.43
N GLY A 2 34.56 6.19 27.38
CA GLY A 2 34.14 4.82 27.72
C GLY A 2 33.87 3.96 26.49
N THR A 3 34.09 2.65 26.61
CA THR A 3 33.78 1.66 25.57
C THR A 3 32.31 1.23 25.69
N TYR A 4 31.55 1.39 24.60
CA TYR A 4 30.18 0.88 24.53
C TYR A 4 30.21 -0.61 24.17
N HIS A 5 29.53 -1.43 24.97
CA HIS A 5 29.30 -2.83 24.69
C HIS A 5 27.80 -3.11 24.77
N PRO A 6 27.09 -3.15 23.64
CA PRO A 6 25.64 -3.33 23.65
C PRO A 6 25.27 -4.63 24.33
N SER A 7 24.29 -4.55 25.22
CA SER A 7 23.61 -5.71 25.77
C SER A 7 22.68 -6.32 24.72
N ILE A 8 22.39 -7.60 24.87
CA ILE A 8 21.43 -8.28 23.99
C ILE A 8 20.03 -7.64 24.05
N ILE A 9 19.67 -7.03 25.17
CA ILE A 9 18.40 -6.32 25.37
C ILE A 9 18.32 -5.10 24.44
N GLU A 10 19.38 -4.32 24.33
CA GLU A 10 19.41 -3.15 23.43
C GLU A 10 19.25 -3.58 21.96
N ILE A 11 19.87 -4.68 21.57
CA ILE A 11 19.74 -5.25 20.22
C ILE A 11 18.29 -5.71 19.98
N LEU A 12 17.69 -6.38 20.96
CA LEU A 12 16.30 -6.85 20.88
C LEU A 12 15.31 -5.70 20.77
N ILE A 13 15.48 -4.62 21.55
CA ILE A 13 14.63 -3.43 21.46
C ILE A 13 14.65 -2.87 20.04
N VAL A 14 15.84 -2.73 19.45
CA VAL A 14 15.96 -2.25 18.06
C VAL A 14 15.26 -3.20 17.09
N ALA A 15 15.52 -4.51 17.18
CA ALA A 15 14.87 -5.49 16.30
C ALA A 15 13.34 -5.50 16.45
N GLU A 16 12.84 -5.37 17.68
CA GLU A 16 11.41 -5.35 17.99
C GLU A 16 10.71 -4.14 17.37
N THR A 17 11.35 -2.96 17.34
CA THR A 17 10.73 -1.78 16.69
C THR A 17 10.40 -2.04 15.21
N PHE A 18 11.30 -2.70 14.47
CA PHE A 18 11.04 -3.06 13.07
C PHE A 18 10.00 -4.16 12.95
N ALA A 19 10.10 -5.19 13.81
CA ALA A 19 9.14 -6.29 13.81
C ALA A 19 7.72 -5.80 14.12
N PHE A 20 7.57 -4.87 15.07
CA PHE A 20 6.29 -4.30 15.46
C PHE A 20 5.66 -3.48 14.32
N VAL A 21 6.44 -2.63 13.64
CA VAL A 21 5.96 -1.88 12.47
C VAL A 21 5.58 -2.83 11.33
N ALA A 22 6.41 -3.83 11.03
CA ALA A 22 6.13 -4.82 10.00
C ALA A 22 4.86 -5.61 10.31
N LEU A 23 4.68 -6.07 11.55
CA LEU A 23 3.48 -6.74 12.01
C LEU A 23 2.25 -5.82 11.89
N GLY A 24 2.37 -4.55 12.29
CA GLY A 24 1.32 -3.55 12.13
C GLY A 24 0.89 -3.38 10.68
N MET A 25 1.85 -3.30 9.76
CA MET A 25 1.58 -3.22 8.32
C MET A 25 0.89 -4.49 7.79
N LEU A 26 1.32 -5.68 8.24
CA LEU A 26 0.70 -6.94 7.85
C LEU A 26 -0.74 -7.04 8.35
N LEU A 27 -0.99 -6.70 9.63
CA LEU A 27 -2.34 -6.68 10.20
C LEU A 27 -3.22 -5.66 9.48
N PHE A 28 -2.71 -4.45 9.24
CA PHE A 28 -3.42 -3.43 8.50
C PHE A 28 -3.80 -3.92 7.10
N SER A 29 -2.85 -4.50 6.36
CA SER A 29 -3.09 -5.03 5.00
C SER A 29 -4.09 -6.19 4.96
N LYS A 30 -4.20 -6.94 6.05
CA LYS A 30 -5.13 -8.07 6.16
C LYS A 30 -6.56 -7.61 6.43
N PHE A 31 -6.74 -6.60 7.29
CA PHE A 31 -8.07 -6.17 7.73
C PHE A 31 -8.62 -4.98 6.93
N PHE A 32 -7.74 -4.12 6.41
CA PHE A 32 -8.11 -2.96 5.63
C PHE A 32 -7.60 -3.09 4.19
N PRO A 33 -8.39 -2.64 3.20
CA PRO A 33 -7.92 -2.65 1.83
C PRO A 33 -6.77 -1.64 1.67
N LEU A 34 -5.60 -2.13 1.24
CA LEU A 34 -4.42 -1.32 0.95
C LEU A 34 -4.72 -0.22 -0.08
N ILE A 35 -5.56 -0.55 -1.06
CA ILE A 35 -6.04 0.39 -2.07
C ILE A 35 -7.46 0.76 -1.68
N PRO A 36 -7.75 2.05 -1.44
CA PRO A 36 -9.10 2.46 -1.13
C PRO A 36 -10.07 2.09 -2.24
N ILE A 37 -11.20 1.48 -1.87
CA ILE A 37 -12.19 0.99 -2.85
C ILE A 37 -12.84 2.16 -3.59
N PHE A 38 -12.90 3.35 -2.98
CA PHE A 38 -13.44 4.54 -3.65
C PHE A 38 -12.56 4.99 -4.83
N ASP A 39 -11.23 4.96 -4.70
CA ASP A 39 -10.31 5.30 -5.78
C ASP A 39 -10.48 4.35 -6.98
N ILE A 40 -10.69 3.06 -6.72
CA ILE A 40 -10.96 2.06 -7.76
C ILE A 40 -12.27 2.39 -8.49
N LYS A 41 -13.31 2.77 -7.74
CA LYS A 41 -14.62 3.11 -8.29
C LYS A 41 -14.57 4.39 -9.12
N GLU A 42 -13.92 5.44 -8.64
CA GLU A 42 -13.72 6.68 -9.41
C GLU A 42 -12.90 6.41 -10.68
N GLY A 43 -11.83 5.63 -10.59
CA GLY A 43 -11.03 5.22 -11.75
C GLY A 43 -11.80 4.36 -12.77
N MET A 44 -12.81 3.61 -12.33
CA MET A 44 -13.73 2.89 -13.21
C MET A 44 -14.77 3.79 -13.85
N VAL A 45 -15.36 4.73 -13.10
CA VAL A 45 -16.35 5.69 -13.65
C VAL A 45 -15.72 6.56 -14.74
N VAL A 46 -14.44 6.88 -14.61
CA VAL A 46 -13.68 7.67 -15.60
C VAL A 46 -13.25 6.84 -16.83
N ARG A 47 -13.29 5.51 -16.75
CA ARG A 47 -12.95 4.60 -17.84
C ARG A 47 -14.21 4.11 -18.53
N ASP A 48 -14.54 4.74 -19.65
CA ASP A 48 -15.65 4.32 -20.49
C ASP A 48 -15.13 3.52 -21.70
N GLU A 49 -15.87 2.49 -22.10
CA GLU A 49 -15.53 1.70 -23.29
C GLU A 49 -16.19 2.32 -24.51
N ILE A 50 -15.40 3.00 -25.34
CA ILE A 50 -15.92 3.67 -26.53
C ILE A 50 -15.66 2.78 -27.75
N LYS A 51 -16.71 2.53 -28.53
CA LYS A 51 -16.58 1.81 -29.80
C LYS A 51 -16.11 2.76 -30.90
N ILE A 52 -14.86 2.57 -31.35
CA ILE A 52 -14.28 3.32 -32.47
C ILE A 52 -14.25 2.41 -33.69
N GLY A 53 -15.15 2.66 -34.64
CA GLY A 53 -15.31 1.84 -35.84
C GLY A 53 -15.71 0.39 -35.51
N ARG A 54 -14.82 -0.57 -35.79
CA ARG A 54 -15.04 -2.02 -35.55
C ARG A 54 -14.42 -2.53 -34.24
N ARG A 55 -13.72 -1.70 -33.45
CA ARG A 55 -13.03 -2.12 -32.24
C ARG A 55 -13.54 -1.36 -31.01
N ILE A 56 -13.60 -2.05 -29.88
CA ILE A 56 -13.87 -1.47 -28.56
C ILE A 56 -12.52 -1.09 -27.97
N VAL A 57 -12.38 0.17 -27.56
CA VAL A 57 -11.16 0.67 -26.91
C VAL A 57 -11.50 1.33 -25.58
N PRO A 58 -10.69 1.10 -24.53
CA PRO A 58 -10.84 1.80 -23.27
C PRO A 58 -10.42 3.25 -23.50
N ALA A 59 -11.32 4.20 -23.27
CA ALA A 59 -11.01 5.61 -23.43
C ALA A 59 -11.52 6.41 -22.23
N THR A 60 -10.77 7.46 -21.92
CA THR A 60 -11.08 8.37 -20.81
C THR A 60 -11.74 9.60 -21.40
N ILE A 61 -13.04 9.76 -21.18
CA ILE A 61 -13.75 10.97 -21.60
C ILE A 61 -13.43 12.06 -20.58
N ARG A 62 -12.70 13.09 -21.02
CA ARG A 62 -12.56 14.36 -20.27
C ARG A 62 -13.50 15.36 -20.94
N GLU A 63 -14.36 16.01 -20.16
CA GLU A 63 -15.06 17.24 -20.59
C GLU A 63 -14.05 18.36 -20.89
#